data_AF-B0KWT5-F1
#
_entry.id   AF-B0KWT5-F1
#
_cell.length_a   1.000
_cell.length_b   1.000
_cell.length_c   1.000
_cell.angle_alpha   90.00
_cell.angle_beta   90.00
_cell.angle_gamma   90.00
#
_symmetry.space_group_name_H-M   'P 1'
#
loop_
_entity.id
_entity.type
_entity.pdbx_description
1 polymer ?
#
loop_
_entity_poly.entity_id
_entity_poly.type
_entity_poly.pdbx_seq_one_letter_code
_entity_poly.pdbx_strand_id
1 'polypeptide(L)'
;MAVLVAYKRKTQDADRTLKRLQLQMDNLESRVALECKEAFAELQTDINELTNHMDEVQIPFLDYRTYAVRVLFPGIEAHPVLKELDTPPNVEKALRLFGQLLHSRAFVLTFIHTLEAQSSFSMRDRGTVASLTMVALQSRLDYATGLLKQLLADLIEKNLESKNHPKLLLRRTESVAEKMLTNWFTFLLHKFLKECAGEPLFLLYCAIKQQMEKGPIDAITGEARYSLSEDKLIRQQIDYKTLTLQCVCPENEGSAQVPVKVLNCDSITQAKDKLLDTVYKGIPYSQRPKAEDMDLEWRQGRMTRIVLQDEDVTTKIECDWKRLNSLAHYQVTDGSLVALVPKQVSAYNMANSFTFTRSLSRYESLLRTASSPDSLRSRAPMITPDQETGTKLWHLVKNHDHADHREGDRGSKMVSEIYLTRLLATKGTLQKFVDDLFETVFSTAHRGSALPLAIKYMFDFLDEQADQRQISDPDVRHTWKSNCLPLRFWVNVIKNPQFVFDIHKNSITDACLSVVAQTFMDSCSTSEHRLGKDSPSNKLLYAKDIPNYKSWVERYYRDIAKMASISDQDMDAYLVEQSRLHASDFNVLSALSELYFYVTKYRQEILTALDRDASCRKHKLRQKLEQIISLVSSDS
;
A
#
# COMPACT_ATOMS: atom_id res chain seq x y z
N MET A 1 0.55 15.28 -49.88
CA MET A 1 -0.66 16.10 -49.59
C MET A 1 -1.83 15.28 -49.02
N ALA A 2 -2.27 14.19 -49.65
CA ALA A 2 -3.39 13.38 -49.13
C ALA A 2 -3.19 12.82 -47.71
N VAL A 3 -1.97 12.37 -47.38
CA VAL A 3 -1.61 11.88 -46.04
C VAL A 3 -1.66 12.98 -44.97
N LEU A 4 -1.22 14.19 -45.29
CA LEU A 4 -1.29 15.36 -44.40
C LEU A 4 -2.74 15.81 -44.16
N VAL A 5 -3.59 15.73 -45.20
CA VAL A 5 -5.02 16.05 -45.08
C VAL A 5 -5.76 14.97 -44.26
N ALA A 6 -5.45 13.69 -44.48
CA ALA A 6 -6.01 12.59 -43.69
C ALA A 6 -5.56 12.65 -42.22
N TYR A 7 -4.28 12.97 -41.96
CA TYR A 7 -3.76 13.19 -40.61
C TYR A 7 -4.47 14.37 -39.94
N LYS A 8 -4.58 15.53 -40.62
CA LYS A 8 -5.26 16.72 -40.08
C LYS A 8 -6.75 16.48 -39.80
N ARG A 9 -7.45 15.73 -40.67
CA ARG A 9 -8.85 15.33 -40.43
C ARG A 9 -8.97 14.39 -39.23
N LYS A 10 -8.09 13.38 -39.12
CA LYS A 10 -8.06 12.46 -37.98
C LYS A 10 -7.80 13.19 -36.65
N THR A 11 -6.91 14.18 -36.65
CA THR A 11 -6.65 15.01 -35.47
C THR A 11 -7.84 15.89 -35.11
N GLN A 12 -8.50 16.52 -36.10
CA GLN A 12 -9.70 17.32 -35.87
C GLN A 12 -10.88 16.50 -35.34
N ASP A 13 -11.06 15.28 -35.84
CA ASP A 13 -12.08 14.35 -35.35
C ASP A 13 -11.78 13.88 -33.93
N ALA A 14 -10.50 13.64 -33.60
CA ALA A 14 -10.05 13.32 -32.26
C ALA A 14 -10.32 14.47 -31.27
N ASP A 15 -9.97 15.71 -31.64
CA ASP A 15 -10.23 16.91 -30.81
C ASP A 15 -11.72 17.14 -30.60
N ARG A 16 -12.54 16.96 -31.64
CA ARG A 16 -14.00 17.07 -31.53
C ARG A 16 -14.58 16.01 -30.60
N THR A 17 -14.07 14.78 -30.70
CA THR A 17 -14.48 13.68 -29.83
C THR A 17 -14.07 13.93 -28.38
N LEU A 18 -12.87 14.45 -28.16
CA LEU A 18 -12.37 14.84 -26.84
C LEU A 18 -13.23 15.94 -26.21
N LYS A 19 -13.53 17.01 -26.95
CA LYS A 19 -14.41 18.09 -26.47
C LYS A 19 -15.80 17.59 -26.12
N ARG A 20 -16.36 16.67 -26.92
CA ARG A 20 -17.65 16.06 -26.61
C ARG A 20 -17.60 15.25 -25.31
N LEU A 21 -16.54 14.47 -25.12
CA LEU A 21 -16.34 13.68 -23.91
C LEU A 21 -16.21 14.59 -22.67
N GLN A 22 -15.46 15.68 -22.76
CA GLN A 22 -15.33 16.67 -21.69
C GLN A 22 -16.69 17.28 -21.32
N LEU A 23 -17.45 17.77 -22.31
CA LEU A 23 -18.81 18.31 -22.07
C LEU A 23 -19.77 17.27 -21.46
N GLN A 24 -19.65 15.99 -21.84
CA GLN A 24 -20.44 14.94 -21.22
C GLN A 24 -20.07 14.76 -19.75
N MET A 25 -18.78 14.77 -19.40
CA MET A 25 -18.34 14.73 -18.00
C MET A 25 -18.82 15.96 -17.22
N ASP A 26 -18.72 17.16 -17.78
CA ASP A 26 -19.19 18.41 -17.15
C ASP A 26 -20.68 18.34 -16.79
N ASN A 27 -21.50 17.84 -17.70
CA ASN A 27 -22.93 17.68 -17.48
C ASN A 27 -23.22 16.66 -16.37
N LEU A 28 -22.45 15.58 -16.27
CA LEU A 28 -22.62 14.56 -15.23
C LEU A 28 -22.15 15.06 -13.87
N GLU A 29 -21.00 15.73 -13.81
CA GLU A 29 -20.49 16.37 -12.59
C GLU A 29 -21.48 17.40 -12.05
N SER A 30 -22.04 18.25 -12.91
CA SER A 30 -23.04 19.25 -12.51
C SER A 30 -24.28 18.63 -11.86
N ARG A 31 -24.74 17.46 -12.34
CA ARG A 31 -25.88 16.75 -11.76
C ARG A 31 -25.62 16.23 -10.34
N VAL A 32 -24.40 15.81 -10.04
CA VAL A 32 -24.04 15.24 -8.73
C VAL A 32 -23.40 16.27 -7.79
N ALA A 33 -23.07 17.47 -8.26
CA ALA A 33 -22.28 18.44 -7.49
C ALA A 33 -22.92 18.86 -6.16
N LEU A 34 -24.25 19.05 -6.12
CA LEU A 34 -24.95 19.41 -4.88
C LEU A 34 -24.97 18.22 -3.91
N GLU A 35 -25.31 17.02 -4.41
CA GLU A 35 -25.27 15.77 -3.66
C GLU A 35 -23.88 15.50 -3.07
N CYS A 36 -22.82 15.74 -3.84
CA CYS A 36 -21.43 15.61 -3.36
C CYS A 36 -21.11 16.56 -2.20
N LYS A 37 -21.60 17.81 -2.25
CA LYS A 37 -21.37 18.80 -1.19
C LYS A 37 -22.08 18.40 0.10
N GLU A 38 -23.31 17.95 -0.01
CA GLU A 38 -24.09 17.45 1.14
C GLU A 38 -23.47 16.18 1.72
N ALA A 39 -23.12 15.21 0.86
CA ALA A 39 -22.45 13.98 1.26
C ALA A 39 -21.07 14.23 1.88
N PHE A 40 -20.31 15.22 1.38
CA PHE A 40 -19.05 15.64 1.98
C PHE A 40 -19.26 16.25 3.36
N ALA A 41 -20.26 17.12 3.54
CA ALA A 41 -20.55 17.72 4.85
C ALA A 41 -20.96 16.65 5.88
N GLU A 42 -21.77 15.67 5.47
CA GLU A 42 -22.13 14.52 6.32
C GLU A 42 -20.90 13.67 6.64
N LEU A 43 -20.09 13.30 5.64
CA LEU A 43 -18.86 12.52 5.85
C LEU A 43 -17.85 13.26 6.72
N GLN A 44 -17.67 14.57 6.54
CA GLN A 44 -16.80 15.39 7.38
C GLN A 44 -17.30 15.39 8.82
N THR A 45 -18.62 15.42 9.05
CA THR A 45 -19.21 15.33 10.39
C THR A 45 -18.95 13.94 10.98
N ASP A 46 -19.19 12.86 10.23
CA ASP A 46 -18.91 11.48 10.65
C ASP A 46 -17.43 11.28 11.02
N ILE A 47 -16.51 11.77 10.17
CA ILE A 47 -15.06 11.70 10.40
C ILE A 47 -14.65 12.55 11.60
N ASN A 48 -15.19 13.76 11.72
CA ASN A 48 -14.98 14.61 12.87
C ASN A 48 -15.54 13.98 14.15
N GLU A 49 -16.63 13.23 14.15
CA GLU A 49 -17.08 12.50 15.33
C GLU A 49 -16.13 11.35 15.69
N LEU A 50 -15.59 10.68 14.68
CA LEU A 50 -14.59 9.61 14.83
C LEU A 50 -13.25 10.14 15.35
N THR A 51 -12.87 11.38 14.98
CA THR A 51 -11.58 11.98 15.35
C THR A 51 -11.67 12.97 16.51
N ASN A 52 -12.66 13.87 16.58
CA ASN A 52 -12.79 14.96 17.58
C ASN A 52 -12.97 14.53 19.03
N HIS A 53 -13.12 13.24 19.34
CA HIS A 53 -12.84 12.71 20.69
C HIS A 53 -11.30 12.68 20.94
N MET A 54 -10.58 13.72 20.51
CA MET A 54 -9.11 13.77 20.40
C MET A 54 -8.37 13.79 21.75
N ASP A 55 -9.07 13.93 22.87
CA ASP A 55 -8.48 13.68 24.18
C ASP A 55 -8.38 12.17 24.48
N GLU A 56 -9.09 11.30 23.74
CA GLU A 56 -9.13 9.83 23.96
C GLU A 56 -8.72 8.98 22.73
N VAL A 57 -8.95 9.41 21.48
CA VAL A 57 -8.63 8.61 20.27
C VAL A 57 -7.45 9.20 19.50
N GLN A 58 -6.23 8.70 19.79
CA GLN A 58 -5.02 9.05 19.06
C GLN A 58 -4.94 8.31 17.71
N ILE A 59 -4.44 8.95 16.65
CA ILE A 59 -4.14 8.28 15.38
C ILE A 59 -3.27 7.04 15.67
N PRO A 60 -3.68 5.83 15.25
CA PRO A 60 -3.04 4.57 15.65
C PRO A 60 -1.77 4.32 14.83
N PHE A 61 -0.81 5.24 14.89
CA PHE A 61 0.48 5.07 14.24
C PHE A 61 1.22 3.87 14.83
N LEU A 62 1.82 3.05 13.97
CA LEU A 62 2.75 2.02 14.37
C LEU A 62 4.02 2.62 14.99
N ASP A 63 4.72 1.82 15.78
CA ASP A 63 6.07 2.15 16.21
C ASP A 63 7.04 2.13 15.01
N TYR A 64 8.18 2.81 15.14
CA TYR A 64 9.14 2.98 14.05
C TYR A 64 9.61 1.63 13.46
N ARG A 65 9.98 0.68 14.32
CA ARG A 65 10.49 -0.62 13.91
C ARG A 65 9.45 -1.45 13.16
N THR A 66 8.17 -1.41 13.57
CA THR A 66 7.09 -2.14 12.89
C THR A 66 6.77 -1.49 11.55
N TYR A 67 6.69 -0.15 11.51
CA TYR A 67 6.56 0.60 10.26
C TYR A 67 7.69 0.25 9.28
N ALA A 68 8.93 0.33 9.72
CA ALA A 68 10.11 0.06 8.91
C ALA A 68 10.07 -1.37 8.34
N VAL A 69 9.82 -2.38 9.18
CA VAL A 69 9.77 -3.78 8.71
C VAL A 69 8.61 -4.02 7.76
N ARG A 70 7.43 -3.44 7.98
CA ARG A 70 6.29 -3.58 7.05
C ARG A 70 6.61 -3.00 5.65
N VAL A 71 7.42 -1.94 5.58
CA VAL A 71 7.84 -1.34 4.30
C VAL A 71 9.02 -2.08 3.67
N LEU A 72 10.01 -2.48 4.46
CA LEU A 72 11.23 -3.14 3.99
C LEU A 72 10.98 -4.59 3.58
N PHE A 73 10.08 -5.29 4.27
CA PHE A 73 9.74 -6.69 4.09
C PHE A 73 8.21 -6.89 3.98
N PRO A 74 7.56 -6.38 2.92
CA PRO A 74 6.11 -6.46 2.77
C PRO A 74 5.59 -7.90 2.81
N GLY A 75 4.54 -8.13 3.61
CA GLY A 75 3.86 -9.43 3.70
C GLY A 75 4.52 -10.47 4.62
N ILE A 76 5.67 -10.16 5.24
CA ILE A 76 6.31 -11.04 6.22
C ILE A 76 5.87 -10.65 7.62
N GLU A 77 5.01 -11.48 8.23
CA GLU A 77 4.62 -11.32 9.62
C GLU A 77 5.75 -11.78 10.55
N ALA A 78 6.07 -10.98 11.58
CA ALA A 78 7.04 -11.31 12.62
C ALA A 78 8.46 -11.68 12.10
N HIS A 79 9.02 -10.82 11.24
CA HIS A 79 10.34 -10.95 10.63
C HIS A 79 11.47 -11.18 11.66
N PRO A 80 12.48 -12.04 11.39
CA PRO A 80 13.58 -12.34 12.31
C PRO A 80 14.37 -11.13 12.84
N VAL A 81 14.43 -10.04 12.07
CA VAL A 81 15.05 -8.76 12.47
C VAL A 81 14.36 -8.07 13.67
N LEU A 82 13.16 -8.48 14.07
CA LEU A 82 12.48 -7.98 15.26
C LEU A 82 12.54 -8.97 16.45
N LYS A 83 13.21 -10.11 16.29
CA LYS A 83 13.28 -11.18 17.30
C LYS A 83 14.73 -11.43 17.70
N GLU A 84 14.91 -11.98 18.89
CA GLU A 84 16.21 -12.49 19.32
C GLU A 84 16.65 -13.66 18.43
N LEU A 85 17.96 -13.76 18.21
CA LEU A 85 18.57 -14.82 17.40
C LEU A 85 19.41 -15.70 18.31
N ASP A 86 18.93 -16.89 18.60
CA ASP A 86 19.73 -17.93 19.24
C ASP A 86 20.66 -18.55 18.19
N THR A 87 21.96 -18.24 18.28
CA THR A 87 22.96 -18.73 17.33
C THR A 87 24.19 -19.27 18.06
N PRO A 88 24.87 -20.31 17.55
CA PRO A 88 26.08 -20.84 18.15
C PRO A 88 27.19 -19.77 18.29
N PRO A 89 28.04 -19.81 19.34
CA PRO A 89 29.05 -18.78 19.60
C PRO A 89 30.04 -18.54 18.44
N ASN A 90 30.41 -19.60 17.72
CA ASN A 90 31.27 -19.52 16.53
C ASN A 90 30.58 -18.78 15.37
N VAL A 91 29.30 -19.08 15.13
CA VAL A 91 28.47 -18.41 14.12
C VAL A 91 28.27 -16.94 14.48
N GLU A 92 27.95 -16.63 15.74
CA GLU A 92 27.81 -15.25 16.21
C GLU A 92 29.10 -14.45 15.96
N LYS A 93 30.25 -15.03 16.33
CA LYS A 93 31.56 -14.41 16.13
C LYS A 93 31.84 -14.17 14.64
N ALA A 94 31.52 -15.12 13.78
CA ALA A 94 31.68 -14.98 12.34
C ALA A 94 30.77 -13.89 11.76
N LEU A 95 29.50 -13.83 12.20
CA LEU A 95 28.56 -12.79 11.79
C LEU A 95 29.00 -11.40 12.25
N ARG A 96 29.55 -11.25 13.46
CA ARG A 96 30.12 -9.97 13.91
C ARG A 96 31.30 -9.52 13.04
N LEU A 97 32.19 -10.44 12.65
CA LEU A 97 33.27 -10.14 11.69
C LEU A 97 32.72 -9.79 10.31
N PHE A 98 31.63 -10.43 9.88
CA PHE A 98 30.95 -10.09 8.64
C PHE A 98 30.32 -8.70 8.70
N GLY A 99 29.70 -8.32 9.81
CA GLY A 99 29.21 -6.96 10.04
C GLY A 99 30.33 -5.92 9.95
N GLN A 100 31.53 -6.22 10.42
CA GLN A 100 32.69 -5.35 10.25
C GLN A 100 33.12 -5.20 8.77
N LEU A 101 32.96 -6.25 7.94
CA LEU A 101 33.19 -6.14 6.50
C LEU A 101 32.17 -5.20 5.83
N LEU A 102 30.92 -5.18 6.31
CA LEU A 102 29.92 -4.23 5.82
C LEU A 102 30.25 -2.76 6.15
N HIS A 103 31.23 -2.49 7.02
CA HIS A 103 31.76 -1.14 7.23
C HIS A 103 32.93 -0.78 6.30
N SER A 104 33.37 -1.71 5.43
CA SER A 104 34.34 -1.44 4.39
C SER A 104 33.65 -1.01 3.10
N ARG A 105 33.83 0.25 2.70
CA ARG A 105 33.24 0.80 1.46
C ARG A 105 33.57 -0.08 0.24
N ALA A 106 34.84 -0.47 0.10
CA ALA A 106 35.29 -1.34 -0.98
C ALA A 106 34.56 -2.70 -0.97
N PHE A 107 34.44 -3.33 0.20
CA PHE A 107 33.73 -4.60 0.32
C PHE A 107 32.28 -4.49 -0.14
N VAL A 108 31.52 -3.52 0.38
CA VAL A 108 30.07 -3.43 0.11
C VAL A 108 29.80 -3.12 -1.36
N LEU A 109 30.55 -2.21 -1.96
CA LEU A 109 30.43 -1.91 -3.39
C LEU A 109 30.73 -3.16 -4.23
N THR A 110 31.86 -3.83 -4.00
CA THR A 110 32.21 -5.05 -4.72
C THR A 110 31.19 -6.17 -4.49
N PHE A 111 30.70 -6.33 -3.27
CA PHE A 111 29.70 -7.34 -2.91
C PHE A 111 28.39 -7.12 -3.69
N ILE A 112 27.82 -5.92 -3.63
CA ILE A 112 26.55 -5.61 -4.33
C ILE A 112 26.71 -5.75 -5.85
N HIS A 113 27.76 -5.15 -6.43
CA HIS A 113 28.02 -5.24 -7.87
C HIS A 113 28.21 -6.68 -8.35
N THR A 114 28.85 -7.52 -7.53
CA THR A 114 29.05 -8.94 -7.85
C THR A 114 27.74 -9.71 -7.83
N LEU A 115 26.87 -9.46 -6.85
CA LEU A 115 25.56 -10.10 -6.77
C LEU A 115 24.66 -9.71 -7.95
N GLU A 116 24.60 -8.43 -8.30
CA GLU A 116 23.77 -7.94 -9.40
C GLU A 116 24.21 -8.44 -10.78
N ALA A 117 25.49 -8.79 -10.93
CA ALA A 117 26.02 -9.37 -12.15
C ALA A 117 25.56 -10.82 -12.39
N GLN A 118 24.99 -11.49 -11.39
CA GLN A 118 24.57 -12.89 -11.50
C GLN A 118 23.17 -13.00 -12.11
N SER A 119 23.02 -13.84 -13.13
CA SER A 119 21.72 -14.11 -13.77
C SER A 119 20.72 -14.80 -12.84
N SER A 120 21.21 -15.57 -11.86
CA SER A 120 20.40 -16.25 -10.85
C SER A 120 19.98 -15.35 -9.68
N PHE A 121 20.47 -14.09 -9.63
CA PHE A 121 20.08 -13.11 -8.62
C PHE A 121 18.79 -12.43 -9.07
N SER A 122 17.68 -12.75 -8.40
CA SER A 122 16.34 -12.35 -8.82
C SER A 122 15.97 -10.93 -8.36
N MET A 123 14.84 -10.40 -8.84
CA MET A 123 14.30 -9.12 -8.36
C MET A 123 13.92 -9.17 -6.87
N ARG A 124 13.45 -10.33 -6.41
CA ARG A 124 13.18 -10.56 -4.98
C ARG A 124 14.48 -10.50 -4.18
N ASP A 125 15.54 -11.14 -4.65
CA ASP A 125 16.85 -11.14 -3.98
C ASP A 125 17.44 -9.72 -3.87
N ARG A 126 17.33 -8.91 -4.93
CA ARG A 126 17.72 -7.47 -4.89
C ARG A 126 16.98 -6.75 -3.77
N GLY A 127 15.67 -6.98 -3.67
CA GLY A 127 14.80 -6.44 -2.63
C GLY A 127 15.28 -6.81 -1.24
N THR A 128 15.51 -8.11 -1.01
CA THR A 128 15.95 -8.67 0.26
C THR A 128 17.33 -8.16 0.67
N VAL A 129 18.34 -8.20 -0.23
CA VAL A 129 19.69 -7.72 0.07
C VAL A 129 19.70 -6.23 0.40
N ALA A 130 18.96 -5.40 -0.33
CA ALA A 130 18.84 -3.99 -0.05
C ALA A 130 18.24 -3.72 1.33
N SER A 131 17.15 -4.41 1.70
CA SER A 131 16.50 -4.28 3.00
C SER A 131 17.38 -4.76 4.15
N LEU A 132 18.00 -5.94 4.03
CA LEU A 132 18.91 -6.47 5.04
C LEU A 132 20.15 -5.59 5.22
N THR A 133 20.72 -5.07 4.13
CA THR A 133 21.88 -4.16 4.19
C THR A 133 21.53 -2.86 4.92
N MET A 134 20.37 -2.27 4.60
CA MET A 134 19.93 -1.03 5.26
C MET A 134 19.61 -1.24 6.74
N VAL A 135 19.02 -2.38 7.12
CA VAL A 135 18.83 -2.75 8.54
C VAL A 135 20.19 -2.94 9.24
N ALA A 136 21.12 -3.66 8.62
CA ALA A 136 22.45 -3.89 9.20
C ALA A 136 23.28 -2.61 9.38
N LEU A 137 23.00 -1.58 8.57
CA LEU A 137 23.66 -0.27 8.61
C LEU A 137 22.82 0.83 9.29
N GLN A 138 21.66 0.50 9.89
CA GLN A 138 20.77 1.48 10.52
C GLN A 138 21.48 2.30 11.62
N SER A 139 22.40 1.69 12.36
CA SER A 139 23.14 2.38 13.42
C SER A 139 24.27 3.27 12.89
N ARG A 140 24.43 3.39 11.55
CA ARG A 140 25.46 4.18 10.87
C ARG A 140 24.94 4.76 9.54
N LEU A 141 23.84 5.51 9.59
CA LEU A 141 23.20 6.09 8.41
C LEU A 141 24.09 7.12 7.68
N ASP A 142 25.02 7.76 8.36
CA ASP A 142 26.09 8.60 7.78
C ASP A 142 26.89 7.80 6.73
N TYR A 143 27.43 6.65 7.15
CA TYR A 143 28.16 5.73 6.29
C TYR A 143 27.27 5.11 5.20
N ALA A 144 26.05 4.68 5.56
CA ALA A 144 25.11 4.09 4.62
C ALA A 144 24.71 5.08 3.51
N THR A 145 24.53 6.36 3.84
CA THR A 145 24.22 7.43 2.88
C THR A 145 25.38 7.64 1.91
N GLY A 146 26.62 7.68 2.41
CA GLY A 146 27.80 7.76 1.57
C GLY A 146 27.96 6.58 0.61
N LEU A 147 27.61 5.37 1.02
CA LEU A 147 27.55 4.18 0.16
C LEU A 147 26.44 4.28 -0.89
N LEU A 148 25.23 4.66 -0.47
CA LEU A 148 24.07 4.79 -1.33
C LEU A 148 24.32 5.79 -2.46
N LYS A 149 24.87 6.97 -2.15
CA LYS A 149 25.24 7.97 -3.17
C LYS A 149 26.20 7.41 -4.22
N GLN A 150 27.18 6.59 -3.80
CA GLN A 150 28.11 5.95 -4.73
C GLN A 150 27.42 4.92 -5.61
N LEU A 151 26.62 4.03 -5.01
CA LEU A 151 25.89 3.00 -5.77
C LEU A 151 24.93 3.63 -6.78
N LEU A 152 24.29 4.75 -6.43
CA LEU A 152 23.44 5.50 -7.34
C LEU A 152 24.26 6.19 -8.44
N ALA A 153 25.42 6.77 -8.12
CA ALA A 153 26.31 7.36 -9.11
C ALA A 153 26.82 6.30 -10.11
N ASP A 154 27.24 5.12 -9.62
CA ASP A 154 27.66 3.98 -10.44
C ASP A 154 26.50 3.51 -11.35
N LEU A 155 25.27 3.47 -10.82
CA LEU A 155 24.07 3.11 -11.58
C LEU A 155 23.75 4.14 -12.67
N ILE A 156 23.85 5.44 -12.36
CA ILE A 156 23.64 6.54 -13.31
C ILE A 156 24.65 6.43 -14.44
N GLU A 157 25.93 6.32 -14.10
CA GLU A 157 27.02 6.23 -15.07
C GLU A 157 26.83 5.04 -16.00
N LYS A 158 26.62 3.84 -15.44
CA LYS A 158 26.40 2.61 -16.20
C LYS A 158 25.21 2.72 -17.16
N ASN A 159 24.11 3.35 -16.74
CA ASN A 159 22.93 3.53 -17.59
C ASN A 159 23.20 4.48 -18.75
N LEU A 160 23.91 5.58 -18.50
CA LEU A 160 24.27 6.55 -19.52
C LEU A 160 25.30 5.98 -20.51
N GLU A 161 26.30 5.25 -20.04
CA GLU A 161 27.26 4.52 -20.89
C GLU A 161 26.58 3.46 -21.77
N SER A 162 25.55 2.80 -21.23
CA SER A 162 24.71 1.84 -21.97
C SER A 162 23.81 2.51 -23.02
N LYS A 163 23.87 3.85 -23.17
CA LYS A 163 23.03 4.67 -24.07
C LYS A 163 21.53 4.51 -23.82
N ASN A 164 21.15 4.17 -22.58
CA ASN A 164 19.75 4.15 -22.18
C ASN A 164 19.22 5.59 -22.13
N HIS A 165 17.94 5.78 -22.47
CA HIS A 165 17.34 7.09 -22.43
C HIS A 165 17.32 7.62 -20.97
N PRO A 166 17.85 8.83 -20.68
CA PRO A 166 18.02 9.30 -19.29
C PRO A 166 16.72 9.34 -18.46
N LYS A 167 15.57 9.64 -19.08
CA LYS A 167 14.24 9.60 -18.42
C LYS A 167 13.80 8.19 -17.97
N LEU A 168 14.47 7.12 -18.40
CA LEU A 168 14.18 5.75 -17.95
C LEU A 168 14.92 5.36 -16.67
N LEU A 169 15.90 6.15 -16.24
CA LEU A 169 16.63 5.90 -15.01
C LEU A 169 15.68 5.95 -13.79
N LEU A 170 15.89 5.02 -12.84
CA LEU A 170 15.08 4.87 -11.64
C LEU A 170 13.59 4.58 -11.91
N ARG A 171 13.19 4.25 -13.14
CA ARG A 171 11.76 4.04 -13.47
C ARG A 171 11.22 2.71 -12.94
N ARG A 172 12.07 1.68 -12.88
CA ARG A 172 11.74 0.33 -12.39
C ARG A 172 12.80 -0.07 -11.37
N THR A 173 12.40 -0.68 -10.26
CA THR A 173 13.32 -1.11 -9.18
C THR A 173 14.19 -2.29 -9.60
N GLU A 174 15.11 -2.08 -10.53
CA GLU A 174 15.92 -3.14 -11.15
C GLU A 174 17.29 -3.30 -10.48
N SER A 175 17.64 -2.42 -9.54
CA SER A 175 18.86 -2.51 -8.74
C SER A 175 18.64 -2.52 -7.22
N VAL A 176 19.63 -3.05 -6.51
CA VAL A 176 19.79 -2.99 -5.05
C VAL A 176 19.86 -1.53 -4.60
N ALA A 177 20.61 -0.68 -5.33
CA ALA A 177 20.76 0.74 -5.02
C ALA A 177 19.41 1.48 -4.97
N GLU A 178 18.54 1.22 -5.94
CA GLU A 178 17.20 1.81 -5.99
C GLU A 178 16.30 1.37 -4.83
N LYS A 179 16.38 0.10 -4.43
CA LYS A 179 15.63 -0.37 -3.26
C LYS A 179 16.22 0.18 -1.97
N MET A 180 17.55 0.27 -1.86
CA MET A 180 18.23 0.93 -0.72
C MET A 180 17.79 2.39 -0.60
N LEU A 181 17.63 3.10 -1.72
CA LEU A 181 17.11 4.47 -1.74
C LEU A 181 15.68 4.57 -1.18
N THR A 182 14.77 3.66 -1.59
CA THR A 182 13.43 3.60 -0.99
C THR A 182 13.48 3.34 0.52
N ASN A 183 14.34 2.43 0.97
CA ASN A 183 14.51 2.10 2.38
C ASN A 183 15.11 3.28 3.17
N TRP A 184 16.05 4.01 2.57
CA TRP A 184 16.64 5.22 3.16
C TRP A 184 15.60 6.33 3.36
N PHE A 185 14.75 6.59 2.35
CA PHE A 185 13.62 7.50 2.52
C PHE A 185 12.63 6.99 3.57
N THR A 186 12.39 5.68 3.65
CA THR A 186 11.53 5.08 4.68
C THR A 186 12.02 5.42 6.08
N PHE A 187 13.32 5.28 6.34
CA PHE A 187 13.88 5.63 7.65
C PHE A 187 13.77 7.12 7.97
N LEU A 188 14.12 7.98 7.02
CA LEU A 188 14.27 9.42 7.28
C LEU A 188 12.97 10.23 7.15
N LEU A 189 11.94 9.68 6.51
CA LEU A 189 10.64 10.35 6.35
C LEU A 189 9.59 9.91 7.37
N HIS A 190 9.90 8.99 8.28
CA HIS A 190 8.97 8.57 9.33
C HIS A 190 8.52 9.75 10.22
N LYS A 191 9.43 10.65 10.59
CA LYS A 191 9.10 11.86 11.35
C LYS A 191 8.11 12.76 10.58
N PHE A 192 8.34 12.94 9.28
CA PHE A 192 7.43 13.72 8.43
C PHE A 192 6.05 13.06 8.26
N LEU A 193 5.99 11.73 8.21
CA LEU A 193 4.73 10.99 8.29
C LEU A 193 4.02 11.24 9.62
N LYS A 194 4.73 11.19 10.75
CA LYS A 194 4.14 11.43 12.08
C LYS A 194 3.63 12.86 12.27
N GLU A 195 4.38 13.85 11.78
CA GLU A 195 4.15 15.27 12.08
C GLU A 195 3.31 16.01 11.04
N CYS A 196 3.28 15.54 9.79
CA CYS A 196 2.64 16.26 8.68
C CYS A 196 1.71 15.36 7.86
N ALA A 197 2.26 14.37 7.16
CA ALA A 197 1.52 13.66 6.11
C ALA A 197 0.63 12.50 6.63
N GLY A 198 0.83 12.04 7.86
CA GLY A 198 0.11 10.91 8.43
C GLY A 198 -1.33 11.24 8.79
N GLU A 199 -1.60 12.43 9.31
CA GLU A 199 -2.96 12.90 9.60
C GLU A 199 -3.85 12.89 8.33
N PRO A 200 -3.52 13.61 7.24
CA PRO A 200 -4.36 13.58 6.04
C PRO A 200 -4.43 12.20 5.37
N LEU A 201 -3.38 11.37 5.47
CA LEU A 201 -3.40 9.99 4.97
C LEU A 201 -4.38 9.11 5.75
N PHE A 202 -4.38 9.21 7.08
CA PHE A 202 -5.30 8.48 7.94
C PHE A 202 -6.75 8.94 7.71
N LEU A 203 -6.97 10.25 7.62
CA LEU A 203 -8.28 10.83 7.31
C LEU A 203 -8.81 10.35 5.96
N LEU A 204 -7.95 10.31 4.92
CA LEU A 204 -8.34 9.76 3.61
C LEU A 204 -8.73 8.27 3.71
N TYR A 205 -7.97 7.46 4.45
CA TYR A 205 -8.33 6.05 4.67
C TYR A 205 -9.69 5.92 5.37
N CYS A 206 -9.92 6.67 6.45
CA CYS A 206 -11.19 6.66 7.18
C CYS A 206 -12.34 7.13 6.30
N ALA A 207 -12.15 8.21 5.54
CA ALA A 207 -13.15 8.75 4.61
C ALA A 207 -13.54 7.73 3.55
N ILE A 208 -12.56 7.06 2.92
CA ILE A 208 -12.82 5.98 1.96
C ILE A 208 -13.61 4.86 2.61
N LYS A 209 -13.14 4.33 3.76
CA LYS A 209 -13.79 3.21 4.45
C LYS A 209 -15.24 3.54 4.79
N GLN A 210 -15.47 4.69 5.44
CA GLN A 210 -16.80 5.13 5.86
C GLN A 210 -17.73 5.33 4.64
N GLN A 211 -17.22 5.93 3.56
CA GLN A 211 -18.00 6.15 2.35
C GLN A 211 -18.38 4.82 1.67
N MET A 212 -17.51 3.80 1.69
CA MET A 212 -17.86 2.48 1.15
C MET A 212 -18.96 1.82 2.00
N GLU A 213 -18.86 1.93 3.32
CA GLU A 213 -19.78 1.28 4.28
C GLU A 213 -21.17 1.91 4.36
N LYS A 214 -21.35 3.14 3.82
CA LYS A 214 -22.67 3.77 3.63
C LYS A 214 -23.56 3.03 2.62
N GLY A 215 -22.99 2.15 1.80
CA GLY A 215 -23.73 1.38 0.78
C GLY A 215 -23.39 -0.12 0.80
N PRO A 216 -24.14 -0.93 0.04
CA PRO A 216 -23.90 -2.37 -0.03
C PRO A 216 -22.49 -2.70 -0.51
N ILE A 217 -21.86 -3.67 0.17
CA ILE A 217 -20.57 -4.28 -0.20
C ILE A 217 -20.80 -5.79 -0.36
N ASP A 218 -20.48 -6.34 -1.51
CA ASP A 218 -20.53 -7.79 -1.73
C ASP A 218 -19.35 -8.47 -1.01
N ALA A 219 -19.64 -9.42 -0.12
CA ALA A 219 -18.64 -10.07 0.73
C ALA A 219 -17.79 -11.11 -0.03
N ILE A 220 -18.23 -11.53 -1.22
CA ILE A 220 -17.55 -12.52 -2.06
C ILE A 220 -16.74 -11.84 -3.16
N THR A 221 -17.34 -10.91 -3.91
CA THR A 221 -16.67 -10.22 -5.04
C THR A 221 -15.83 -9.02 -4.58
N GLY A 222 -16.13 -8.47 -3.40
CA GLY A 222 -15.55 -7.23 -2.90
C GLY A 222 -15.99 -5.99 -3.69
N GLU A 223 -17.05 -6.09 -4.49
CA GLU A 223 -17.65 -4.95 -5.19
C GLU A 223 -18.50 -4.12 -4.22
N ALA A 224 -18.53 -2.81 -4.40
CA ALA A 224 -19.31 -1.90 -3.56
C ALA A 224 -20.14 -0.91 -4.39
N ARG A 225 -21.24 -0.44 -3.78
CA ARG A 225 -22.18 0.53 -4.38
C ARG A 225 -21.55 1.90 -4.64
N TYR A 226 -20.63 2.32 -3.76
CA TYR A 226 -19.95 3.61 -3.77
C TYR A 226 -18.46 3.48 -4.10
N SER A 227 -18.04 2.44 -4.83
CA SER A 227 -16.64 2.27 -5.23
C SER A 227 -16.11 3.48 -6.01
N LEU A 228 -14.85 3.86 -5.78
CA LEU A 228 -14.09 4.78 -6.62
C LEU A 228 -13.44 4.06 -7.83
N SER A 229 -13.35 2.73 -7.79
CA SER A 229 -12.86 1.88 -8.88
C SER A 229 -14.01 1.32 -9.72
N GLU A 230 -13.94 1.51 -11.04
CA GLU A 230 -14.93 0.97 -11.99
C GLU A 230 -15.02 -0.57 -11.94
N ASP A 231 -13.88 -1.24 -11.72
CA ASP A 231 -13.77 -2.70 -11.66
C ASP A 231 -14.43 -3.28 -10.41
N LYS A 232 -14.61 -2.47 -9.36
CA LYS A 232 -15.21 -2.86 -8.08
C LYS A 232 -16.57 -2.22 -7.85
N LEU A 233 -17.20 -1.69 -8.89
CA LEU A 233 -18.51 -1.05 -8.78
C LEU A 233 -19.64 -2.07 -8.95
N ILE A 234 -20.57 -2.14 -8.00
CA ILE A 234 -21.76 -2.99 -8.15
C ILE A 234 -22.62 -2.48 -9.31
N ARG A 235 -22.85 -3.36 -10.30
CA ARG A 235 -23.67 -3.08 -11.49
C ARG A 235 -25.10 -3.60 -11.39
N GLN A 236 -25.46 -4.29 -10.31
CA GLN A 236 -26.82 -4.78 -10.08
C GLN A 236 -27.62 -3.80 -9.21
N GLN A 237 -28.95 -3.80 -9.36
CA GLN A 237 -29.84 -3.07 -8.46
C GLN A 237 -29.96 -3.86 -7.15
N ILE A 238 -29.55 -3.25 -6.05
CA ILE A 238 -29.62 -3.85 -4.72
C ILE A 238 -30.47 -2.92 -3.86
N ASP A 239 -31.61 -3.42 -3.38
CA ASP A 239 -32.46 -2.70 -2.46
C ASP A 239 -31.97 -2.96 -1.03
N TYR A 240 -31.73 -1.88 -0.28
CA TYR A 240 -31.20 -1.95 1.07
C TYR A 240 -31.82 -0.87 1.96
N LYS A 241 -31.72 -1.08 3.27
CA LYS A 241 -32.14 -0.15 4.31
C LYS A 241 -31.04 -0.03 5.36
N THR A 242 -30.77 1.18 5.81
CA THR A 242 -29.91 1.43 6.97
C THR A 242 -30.67 1.05 8.24
N LEU A 243 -30.02 0.30 9.12
CA LEU A 243 -30.50 -0.08 10.44
C LEU A 243 -29.53 0.47 11.50
N THR A 244 -30.05 0.81 12.66
CA THR A 244 -29.27 1.15 13.85
C THR A 244 -29.43 0.02 14.87
N LEU A 245 -28.37 -0.75 15.09
CA LEU A 245 -28.34 -1.79 16.11
C LEU A 245 -27.87 -1.21 17.44
N GLN A 246 -28.45 -1.67 18.55
CA GLN A 246 -28.00 -1.32 19.90
C GLN A 246 -27.06 -2.42 20.39
N CYS A 247 -25.76 -2.17 20.38
CA CYS A 247 -24.75 -3.14 20.77
C CYS A 247 -24.47 -3.09 22.27
N VAL A 248 -24.53 -4.24 22.95
CA VAL A 248 -24.11 -4.38 24.35
C VAL A 248 -22.60 -4.62 24.38
N CYS A 249 -21.86 -3.82 25.15
CA CYS A 249 -20.42 -4.00 25.29
C CYS A 249 -20.11 -5.32 26.03
N PRO A 250 -19.12 -6.12 25.54
CA PRO A 250 -18.80 -7.42 26.13
C PRO A 250 -18.28 -7.35 27.58
N GLU A 251 -17.67 -6.23 27.96
CA GLU A 251 -16.94 -6.08 29.24
C GLU A 251 -17.85 -5.73 30.43
N ASN A 252 -19.11 -5.31 30.20
CA ASN A 252 -20.06 -4.99 31.26
C ASN A 252 -21.51 -5.13 30.76
N GLU A 253 -22.24 -6.18 31.16
CA GLU A 253 -23.67 -6.33 30.82
C GLU A 253 -24.56 -5.19 31.36
N GLY A 254 -24.04 -4.34 32.25
CA GLY A 254 -24.68 -3.12 32.76
C GLY A 254 -24.23 -1.80 32.12
N SER A 255 -23.36 -1.82 31.10
CA SER A 255 -22.90 -0.60 30.42
C SER A 255 -23.95 -0.01 29.48
N ALA A 256 -23.76 1.25 29.09
CA ALA A 256 -24.55 1.89 28.05
C ALA A 256 -24.46 1.11 26.73
N GLN A 257 -25.60 0.96 26.05
CA GLN A 257 -25.67 0.38 24.71
C GLN A 257 -25.07 1.36 23.71
N VAL A 258 -24.29 0.85 22.75
CA VAL A 258 -23.65 1.66 21.71
C VAL A 258 -24.46 1.52 20.42
N PRO A 259 -25.02 2.61 19.87
CA PRO A 259 -25.72 2.56 18.58
C PRO A 259 -24.72 2.37 17.43
N VAL A 260 -24.99 1.41 16.55
CA VAL A 260 -24.15 1.10 15.38
C VAL A 260 -24.98 1.06 14.12
N LYS A 261 -24.61 1.88 13.13
CA LYS A 261 -25.26 1.89 11.81
C LYS A 261 -24.75 0.72 10.96
N VAL A 262 -25.67 -0.07 10.44
CA VAL A 262 -25.42 -1.21 9.53
C VAL A 262 -26.44 -1.19 8.40
N LEU A 263 -26.27 -2.06 7.39
CA LEU A 263 -27.26 -2.26 6.34
C LEU A 263 -27.93 -3.62 6.51
N ASN A 264 -29.23 -3.70 6.23
CA ASN A 264 -29.94 -4.98 6.26
C ASN A 264 -29.33 -6.02 5.30
N CYS A 265 -28.64 -5.58 4.25
CA CYS A 265 -27.95 -6.44 3.30
C CYS A 265 -26.51 -6.77 3.69
N ASP A 266 -25.99 -6.28 4.82
CA ASP A 266 -24.66 -6.68 5.29
C ASP A 266 -24.67 -8.17 5.67
N SER A 267 -23.59 -8.90 5.32
CA SER A 267 -23.36 -10.24 5.84
C SER A 267 -23.15 -10.19 7.36
N ILE A 268 -23.26 -11.33 8.04
CA ILE A 268 -23.06 -11.37 9.49
C ILE A 268 -21.63 -10.97 9.86
N THR A 269 -20.62 -11.39 9.10
CA THR A 269 -19.24 -10.92 9.32
C THR A 269 -19.09 -9.42 9.11
N GLN A 270 -19.68 -8.85 8.06
CA GLN A 270 -19.65 -7.39 7.84
C GLN A 270 -20.33 -6.62 8.99
N ALA A 271 -21.46 -7.13 9.50
CA ALA A 271 -22.13 -6.56 10.67
C ALA A 271 -21.23 -6.63 11.92
N LYS A 272 -20.55 -7.76 12.15
CA LYS A 272 -19.58 -7.91 13.25
C LYS A 272 -18.42 -6.93 13.14
N ASP A 273 -17.83 -6.76 11.96
CA ASP A 273 -16.75 -5.80 11.74
C ASP A 273 -17.19 -4.37 12.07
N LYS A 274 -18.36 -3.93 11.59
CA LYS A 274 -18.92 -2.60 11.90
C LYS A 274 -19.20 -2.41 13.39
N LEU A 275 -19.68 -3.46 14.07
CA LEU A 275 -19.89 -3.45 15.52
C LEU A 275 -18.54 -3.33 16.25
N LEU A 276 -17.53 -4.12 15.87
CA LEU A 276 -16.19 -4.07 16.45
C LEU A 276 -15.53 -2.70 16.25
N ASP A 277 -15.65 -2.10 15.06
CA ASP A 277 -15.11 -0.78 14.76
C ASP A 277 -15.72 0.31 15.66
N THR A 278 -17.02 0.23 15.95
CA THR A 278 -17.70 1.24 16.77
C THR A 278 -17.46 1.00 18.26
N VAL A 279 -17.60 -0.24 18.73
CA VAL A 279 -17.40 -0.62 20.15
C VAL A 279 -15.96 -0.39 20.58
N TYR A 280 -14.99 -0.66 19.71
CA TYR A 280 -13.55 -0.53 19.99
C TYR A 280 -12.91 0.65 19.24
N LYS A 281 -13.67 1.72 18.96
CA LYS A 281 -13.22 2.88 18.17
C LYS A 281 -11.88 3.48 18.63
N GLY A 282 -11.60 3.47 19.94
CA GLY A 282 -10.37 4.01 20.54
C GLY A 282 -9.20 3.01 20.65
N ILE A 283 -9.42 1.74 20.32
CA ILE A 283 -8.39 0.69 20.45
C ILE A 283 -7.75 0.44 19.07
N PRO A 284 -6.42 0.34 18.94
CA PRO A 284 -5.76 -0.05 17.69
C PRO A 284 -6.24 -1.39 17.14
N TYR A 285 -6.29 -1.56 15.81
CA TYR A 285 -6.94 -2.73 15.21
C TYR A 285 -6.36 -4.07 15.68
N SER A 286 -5.03 -4.19 15.82
CA SER A 286 -4.38 -5.44 16.23
C SER A 286 -4.69 -5.89 17.65
N GLN A 287 -5.23 -5.00 18.49
CA GLN A 287 -5.59 -5.28 19.88
C GLN A 287 -7.07 -5.64 20.04
N ARG A 288 -7.87 -5.54 18.97
CA ARG A 288 -9.31 -5.85 19.00
C ARG A 288 -9.55 -7.35 18.83
N PRO A 289 -10.66 -7.88 19.38
CA PRO A 289 -11.15 -9.20 18.99
C PRO A 289 -11.42 -9.24 17.48
N LYS A 290 -11.17 -10.39 16.84
CA LYS A 290 -11.48 -10.56 15.43
C LYS A 290 -12.92 -11.00 15.22
N ALA A 291 -13.51 -10.62 14.09
CA ALA A 291 -14.86 -11.06 13.76
C ALA A 291 -14.96 -12.59 13.70
N GLU A 292 -13.94 -13.31 13.24
CA GLU A 292 -13.98 -14.79 13.23
C GLU A 292 -14.06 -15.43 14.61
N ASP A 293 -13.57 -14.75 15.66
CA ASP A 293 -13.50 -15.23 17.04
C ASP A 293 -14.74 -14.87 17.86
N MET A 294 -15.64 -14.06 17.29
CA MET A 294 -16.85 -13.56 17.93
C MET A 294 -18.11 -14.12 17.26
N ASP A 295 -19.10 -14.45 18.08
CA ASP A 295 -20.47 -14.72 17.68
C ASP A 295 -21.33 -13.46 17.84
N LEU A 296 -22.24 -13.24 16.89
CA LEU A 296 -23.21 -12.15 16.96
C LEU A 296 -24.51 -12.67 17.57
N GLU A 297 -24.80 -12.30 18.81
CA GLU A 297 -26.06 -12.60 19.46
C GLU A 297 -27.11 -11.52 19.17
N TRP A 298 -28.24 -11.90 18.60
CA TRP A 298 -29.45 -11.10 18.57
C TRP A 298 -30.32 -11.38 19.79
N ARG A 299 -30.63 -10.34 20.58
CA ARG A 299 -31.35 -10.43 21.85
C ARG A 299 -32.78 -9.94 21.68
N GLN A 300 -33.73 -10.87 21.50
CA GLN A 300 -35.16 -10.57 21.40
C GLN A 300 -35.82 -10.64 22.78
N GLY A 301 -35.98 -9.48 23.42
CA GLY A 301 -36.53 -9.40 24.78
C GLY A 301 -35.59 -9.95 25.85
N ARG A 302 -36.11 -10.33 27.03
CA ARG A 302 -35.29 -10.74 28.18
C ARG A 302 -34.76 -12.18 28.12
N MET A 303 -35.36 -13.06 27.32
CA MET A 303 -35.09 -14.51 27.37
C MET A 303 -34.60 -15.12 26.06
N THR A 304 -34.91 -14.53 24.89
CA THR A 304 -34.55 -15.14 23.60
C THR A 304 -33.24 -14.55 23.10
N ARG A 305 -32.22 -15.41 22.98
CA ARG A 305 -30.92 -15.07 22.38
C ARG A 305 -30.68 -16.01 21.20
N ILE A 306 -30.42 -15.44 20.03
CA ILE A 306 -30.18 -16.19 18.79
C ILE A 306 -28.80 -15.80 18.28
N VAL A 307 -27.92 -16.78 18.07
CA VAL A 307 -26.61 -16.55 17.44
C VAL A 307 -26.80 -16.51 15.93
N LEU A 308 -26.34 -15.42 15.31
CA LEU A 308 -26.36 -15.23 13.87
C LEU A 308 -25.00 -15.61 13.30
N GLN A 309 -25.00 -16.34 12.18
CA GLN A 309 -23.79 -16.77 11.48
C GLN A 309 -23.94 -16.53 9.96
N ASP A 310 -22.81 -16.40 9.26
CA ASP A 310 -22.79 -16.26 7.78
C ASP A 310 -23.36 -17.51 7.08
N GLU A 311 -23.20 -18.68 7.70
CA GLU A 311 -23.81 -19.93 7.29
C GLU A 311 -24.35 -20.67 8.51
N ASP A 312 -25.58 -21.15 8.42
CA ASP A 312 -26.22 -21.99 9.42
C ASP A 312 -27.24 -22.94 8.76
N VAL A 313 -28.01 -23.68 9.56
CA VAL A 313 -29.04 -24.61 9.06
C VAL A 313 -30.16 -23.92 8.28
N THR A 314 -30.28 -22.59 8.37
CA THR A 314 -31.31 -21.80 7.68
C THR A 314 -30.80 -21.21 6.36
N THR A 315 -29.51 -21.36 6.05
CA THR A 315 -28.89 -20.83 4.84
C THR A 315 -29.56 -21.31 3.57
N LYS A 316 -29.87 -20.37 2.67
CA LYS A 316 -30.56 -20.66 1.41
C LYS A 316 -29.59 -21.22 0.37
N ILE A 317 -29.93 -22.40 -0.16
CA ILE A 317 -29.22 -23.08 -1.24
C ILE A 317 -30.17 -23.24 -2.42
N GLU A 318 -29.77 -22.74 -3.59
CA GLU A 318 -30.54 -22.77 -4.83
C GLU A 318 -29.63 -23.18 -6.00
N CYS A 319 -29.92 -24.30 -6.67
CA CYS A 319 -29.19 -24.75 -7.88
C CYS A 319 -27.65 -24.67 -7.74
N ASP A 320 -27.11 -25.32 -6.72
CA ASP A 320 -25.68 -25.33 -6.34
C ASP A 320 -25.11 -24.00 -5.85
N TRP A 321 -25.92 -22.96 -5.71
CA TRP A 321 -25.51 -21.68 -5.13
C TRP A 321 -25.96 -21.54 -3.68
N LYS A 322 -25.00 -21.29 -2.80
CA LYS A 322 -25.24 -21.02 -1.38
C LYS A 322 -25.12 -19.52 -1.11
N ARG A 323 -26.17 -18.90 -0.60
CA ARG A 323 -26.18 -17.46 -0.30
C ARG A 323 -25.71 -17.21 1.12
N LEU A 324 -24.74 -16.32 1.34
CA LEU A 324 -24.38 -15.89 2.69
C LEU A 324 -25.58 -15.26 3.40
N ASN A 325 -25.76 -15.62 4.67
CA ASN A 325 -26.79 -15.05 5.51
C ASN A 325 -26.47 -13.58 5.80
N SER A 326 -27.50 -12.72 5.68
CA SER A 326 -27.43 -11.29 6.00
C SER A 326 -28.35 -10.94 7.16
N LEU A 327 -28.27 -9.71 7.68
CA LEU A 327 -29.23 -9.26 8.70
C LEU A 327 -30.69 -9.36 8.24
N ALA A 328 -30.96 -9.13 6.95
CA ALA A 328 -32.28 -9.29 6.34
C ALA A 328 -32.74 -10.76 6.27
N HIS A 329 -31.81 -11.72 6.16
CA HIS A 329 -32.14 -13.15 6.18
C HIS A 329 -32.81 -13.54 7.51
N TYR A 330 -32.26 -13.05 8.62
CA TYR A 330 -32.82 -13.25 9.95
C TYR A 330 -33.92 -12.25 10.33
N GLN A 331 -34.29 -11.33 9.42
CA GLN A 331 -35.31 -10.30 9.64
C GLN A 331 -34.98 -9.39 10.84
N VAL A 332 -33.70 -9.08 11.06
CA VAL A 332 -33.28 -8.12 12.09
C VAL A 332 -33.89 -6.75 11.78
N THR A 333 -34.54 -6.15 12.78
CA THR A 333 -35.22 -4.86 12.64
C THR A 333 -34.37 -3.71 13.17
N ASP A 334 -34.70 -2.49 12.75
CA ASP A 334 -34.10 -1.27 13.29
C ASP A 334 -34.29 -1.18 14.81
N GLY A 335 -33.28 -0.69 15.53
CA GLY A 335 -33.25 -0.63 17.00
C GLY A 335 -33.03 -1.96 17.71
N SER A 336 -32.76 -3.06 16.99
CA SER A 336 -32.53 -4.38 17.60
C SER A 336 -31.35 -4.38 18.55
N LEU A 337 -31.52 -5.05 19.70
CA LEU A 337 -30.46 -5.27 20.68
C LEU A 337 -29.58 -6.44 20.25
N VAL A 338 -28.27 -6.21 20.16
CA VAL A 338 -27.28 -7.22 19.79
C VAL A 338 -26.10 -7.24 20.77
N ALA A 339 -25.33 -8.32 20.79
CA ALA A 339 -24.09 -8.43 21.54
C ALA A 339 -23.05 -9.22 20.76
N LEU A 340 -21.79 -8.84 20.91
CA LEU A 340 -20.65 -9.63 20.46
C LEU A 340 -20.18 -10.50 21.63
N VAL A 341 -20.21 -11.82 21.47
CA VAL A 341 -19.76 -12.77 22.50
C VAL A 341 -18.61 -13.62 21.97
N PRO A 342 -17.58 -13.93 22.78
CA PRO A 342 -16.52 -14.83 22.37
C PRO A 342 -17.08 -16.22 22.02
N LYS A 343 -16.64 -16.79 20.89
CA LYS A 343 -17.03 -18.14 20.50
C LYS A 343 -16.59 -19.16 21.56
N GLN A 344 -17.55 -19.87 22.15
CA GLN A 344 -17.24 -21.00 23.02
C GLN A 344 -16.79 -22.20 22.18
N VAL A 345 -15.51 -22.53 22.23
CA VAL A 345 -14.95 -23.70 21.54
C VAL A 345 -15.46 -24.98 22.21
N SER A 346 -16.59 -25.49 21.74
CA SER A 346 -17.10 -26.80 22.15
C SER A 346 -16.39 -27.88 21.33
N ALA A 347 -15.79 -28.88 21.99
CA ALA A 347 -15.02 -29.97 21.38
C ALA A 347 -15.78 -30.78 20.29
N TYR A 348 -17.11 -30.65 20.22
CA TYR A 348 -17.97 -31.29 19.23
C TYR A 348 -18.06 -30.57 17.87
N ASN A 349 -17.75 -29.27 17.78
CA ASN A 349 -17.83 -28.49 16.53
C ASN A 349 -16.55 -28.53 15.67
N MET A 350 -15.59 -29.37 16.04
CA MET A 350 -14.29 -29.51 15.37
C MET A 350 -14.37 -30.08 13.95
N ALA A 351 -15.50 -30.66 13.53
CA ALA A 351 -15.64 -31.26 12.20
C ALA A 351 -16.16 -30.28 11.13
N ASN A 352 -17.04 -29.34 11.48
CA ASN A 352 -17.69 -28.45 10.50
C ASN A 352 -17.06 -27.04 10.41
N SER A 353 -16.23 -26.65 11.40
CA SER A 353 -15.66 -25.30 11.47
C SER A 353 -14.31 -25.14 10.72
N PHE A 354 -13.77 -26.23 10.14
CA PHE A 354 -12.44 -26.26 9.50
C PHE A 354 -12.43 -25.86 8.00
N THR A 355 -13.60 -25.77 7.36
CA THR A 355 -13.73 -25.53 5.92
C THR A 355 -13.68 -24.05 5.55
N PHE A 356 -14.31 -23.19 6.36
CA PHE A 356 -14.45 -21.75 6.07
C PHE A 356 -13.21 -20.91 6.38
N THR A 357 -12.58 -21.10 7.55
CA THR A 357 -11.38 -20.33 7.93
C THR A 357 -10.20 -20.57 6.97
N ARG A 358 -10.11 -21.76 6.38
CA ARG A 358 -9.08 -22.10 5.38
C ARG A 358 -9.38 -21.61 3.97
N SER A 359 -10.62 -21.34 3.60
CA SER A 359 -11.00 -20.90 2.24
C SER A 359 -10.97 -19.37 2.12
N LEU A 360 -11.46 -18.63 3.12
CA LEU A 360 -11.29 -17.17 3.18
C LEU A 360 -9.84 -16.76 3.44
N SER A 361 -9.12 -17.39 4.39
CA SER A 361 -7.68 -17.09 4.58
C SER A 361 -6.82 -17.49 3.38
N ARG A 362 -7.20 -18.52 2.60
CA ARG A 362 -6.56 -18.80 1.31
C ARG A 362 -6.83 -17.70 0.29
N TYR A 363 -8.06 -17.16 0.22
CA TYR A 363 -8.40 -16.04 -0.65
C TYR A 363 -7.64 -14.76 -0.26
N GLU A 364 -7.55 -14.47 1.03
CA GLU A 364 -6.83 -13.31 1.58
C GLU A 364 -5.30 -13.46 1.45
N SER A 365 -4.77 -14.69 1.63
CA SER A 365 -3.36 -15.02 1.40
C SER A 365 -2.98 -14.95 -0.08
N LEU A 366 -3.87 -15.37 -1.00
CA LEU A 366 -3.65 -15.22 -2.44
C LEU A 366 -3.62 -13.74 -2.87
N LEU A 367 -4.42 -12.87 -2.25
CA LEU A 367 -4.35 -11.42 -2.44
C LEU A 367 -3.06 -10.80 -1.89
N ARG A 368 -2.48 -11.36 -0.82
CA ARG A 368 -1.18 -10.92 -0.27
C ARG A 368 0.03 -11.34 -1.12
N THR A 369 -0.06 -12.42 -1.90
CA THR A 369 1.06 -12.91 -2.74
C THR A 369 1.15 -12.27 -4.13
N ALA A 370 0.15 -11.49 -4.55
CA ALA A 370 0.14 -10.79 -5.84
C ALA A 370 0.87 -9.43 -5.79
N SER A 371 2.06 -9.37 -5.19
CA SER A 371 2.96 -8.22 -5.25
C SER A 371 4.05 -8.45 -6.31
N SER A 372 3.63 -8.68 -7.56
CA SER A 372 4.54 -8.74 -8.72
C SER A 372 4.24 -7.55 -9.65
N PRO A 373 5.25 -6.81 -10.18
CA PRO A 373 5.00 -5.56 -10.90
C PRO A 373 4.44 -5.70 -12.34
N ASP A 374 4.38 -6.89 -12.93
CA ASP A 374 4.11 -7.05 -14.36
C ASP A 374 3.01 -8.09 -14.65
N SER A 375 1.74 -7.72 -14.46
CA SER A 375 0.62 -8.25 -15.24
C SER A 375 -0.65 -7.44 -14.98
N LEU A 376 -0.90 -6.47 -15.86
CA LEU A 376 -2.20 -5.81 -16.00
C LEU A 376 -3.23 -6.82 -16.52
N ARG A 377 -3.94 -7.47 -15.61
CA ARG A 377 -5.31 -8.00 -15.79
C ARG A 377 -5.82 -8.40 -14.40
N SER A 378 -6.67 -7.56 -13.82
CA SER A 378 -7.56 -7.94 -12.71
C SER A 378 -8.41 -9.13 -13.18
N ARG A 379 -7.93 -10.36 -12.99
CA ARG A 379 -8.83 -11.51 -12.96
C ARG A 379 -9.57 -11.41 -11.63
N ALA A 380 -10.87 -11.14 -11.70
CA ALA A 380 -11.77 -11.44 -10.60
C ALA A 380 -11.45 -12.86 -10.12
N PRO A 381 -11.29 -13.08 -8.81
CA PRO A 381 -10.91 -14.39 -8.32
C PRO A 381 -12.00 -15.39 -8.73
N MET A 382 -11.60 -16.41 -9.47
CA MET A 382 -12.47 -17.51 -9.90
C MET A 382 -13.15 -18.08 -8.66
N ILE A 383 -14.49 -18.04 -8.60
CA ILE A 383 -15.28 -18.66 -7.53
C ILE A 383 -14.89 -20.13 -7.49
N THR A 384 -13.93 -20.49 -6.65
CA THR A 384 -13.54 -21.89 -6.47
C THR A 384 -14.69 -22.54 -5.73
N PRO A 385 -15.35 -23.55 -6.31
CA PRO A 385 -16.39 -24.28 -5.59
C PRO A 385 -15.79 -24.81 -4.30
N ASP A 386 -16.59 -24.82 -3.24
CA ASP A 386 -16.20 -25.49 -2.01
C ASP A 386 -15.90 -26.95 -2.36
N GLN A 387 -14.63 -27.36 -2.24
CA GLN A 387 -14.14 -28.66 -2.73
C GLN A 387 -14.82 -29.82 -2.01
N GLU A 388 -15.48 -29.57 -0.88
CA GLU A 388 -16.21 -30.57 -0.10
C GLU A 388 -17.69 -30.71 -0.48
N THR A 389 -18.34 -29.66 -1.00
CA THR A 389 -19.80 -29.70 -1.27
C THR A 389 -20.20 -29.45 -2.74
N GLY A 390 -19.28 -29.00 -3.60
CA GLY A 390 -19.59 -28.66 -5.00
C GLY A 390 -20.43 -27.40 -5.16
N THR A 391 -20.77 -26.70 -4.07
CA THR A 391 -21.58 -25.48 -4.09
C THR A 391 -20.74 -24.22 -4.28
N LYS A 392 -21.29 -23.22 -4.98
CA LYS A 392 -20.69 -21.89 -5.21
C LYS A 392 -21.30 -20.88 -4.24
N LEU A 393 -20.46 -20.14 -3.51
CA LEU A 393 -20.90 -19.10 -2.58
C LEU A 393 -21.19 -17.78 -3.31
N TRP A 394 -22.20 -17.05 -2.85
CA TRP A 394 -22.50 -15.68 -3.30
C TRP A 394 -23.14 -14.85 -2.18
N HIS A 395 -23.09 -13.51 -2.28
CA HIS A 395 -23.72 -12.61 -1.31
C HIS A 395 -24.83 -11.75 -1.94
N LEU A 396 -24.44 -10.73 -2.72
CA LEU A 396 -25.34 -9.78 -3.37
C LEU A 396 -25.37 -10.00 -4.88
N VAL A 397 -24.22 -10.32 -5.48
CA VAL A 397 -24.02 -10.46 -6.92
C VAL A 397 -23.85 -11.94 -7.27
N LYS A 398 -24.82 -12.51 -8.01
CA LYS A 398 -24.62 -13.79 -8.71
C LYS A 398 -23.94 -13.53 -10.05
N ASN A 399 -22.66 -13.91 -10.17
CA ASN A 399 -22.01 -14.01 -11.47
C ASN A 399 -22.50 -15.29 -12.15
N HIS A 400 -23.60 -15.22 -12.90
CA HIS A 400 -23.96 -16.34 -13.76
C HIS A 400 -22.82 -16.60 -14.75
N ASP A 401 -22.41 -17.87 -14.87
CA ASP A 401 -21.54 -18.34 -15.96
C ASP A 401 -22.26 -18.11 -17.28
N HIS A 402 -22.11 -16.91 -17.85
CA HIS A 402 -22.40 -16.69 -19.27
C HIS A 402 -21.31 -17.41 -20.06
N ALA A 403 -21.50 -18.71 -20.27
CA ALA A 403 -20.69 -19.57 -21.12
C ALA A 403 -20.73 -19.18 -22.62
N ASP A 404 -21.31 -18.02 -23.00
CA ASP A 404 -21.53 -17.63 -24.39
C ASP A 404 -21.03 -16.22 -24.76
N HIS A 405 -20.10 -15.64 -24.00
CA HIS A 405 -19.39 -14.44 -24.44
C HIS A 405 -17.90 -14.74 -24.63
N ARG A 406 -17.56 -15.06 -25.89
CA ARG A 406 -16.20 -15.06 -26.44
C ARG A 406 -15.37 -13.95 -25.80
N GLU A 407 -14.22 -14.32 -25.25
CA GLU A 407 -13.28 -13.49 -24.46
C GLU A 407 -12.64 -12.29 -25.21
N GLY A 408 -13.28 -11.77 -26.26
CA GLY A 408 -12.77 -10.64 -27.06
C GLY A 408 -13.47 -9.29 -26.83
N ASP A 409 -14.63 -9.23 -26.19
CA ASP A 409 -15.52 -8.05 -26.29
C ASP A 409 -15.79 -7.30 -24.96
N ARG A 410 -15.13 -7.68 -23.86
CA ARG A 410 -15.29 -6.98 -22.56
C ARG A 410 -14.54 -5.64 -22.47
N GLY A 411 -13.83 -5.22 -23.52
CA GLY A 411 -12.98 -4.03 -23.51
C GLY A 411 -13.60 -2.74 -24.05
N SER A 412 -14.86 -2.71 -24.50
CA SER A 412 -15.38 -1.53 -25.23
C SER A 412 -16.87 -1.21 -25.04
N LYS A 413 -17.49 -1.59 -23.91
CA LYS A 413 -18.82 -1.06 -23.57
C LYS A 413 -18.64 0.11 -22.62
N MET A 414 -18.92 1.33 -23.10
CA MET A 414 -19.00 2.53 -22.26
C MET A 414 -19.71 2.19 -20.96
N VAL A 415 -19.10 2.56 -19.83
CA VAL A 415 -19.76 2.56 -18.52
C VAL A 415 -21.10 3.26 -18.67
N SER A 416 -22.20 2.58 -18.33
CA SER A 416 -23.52 3.22 -18.37
C SER A 416 -23.47 4.53 -17.59
N GLU A 417 -24.12 5.57 -18.11
CA GLU A 417 -24.15 6.91 -17.53
C GLU A 417 -24.49 6.88 -16.03
N ILE A 418 -25.37 5.96 -15.63
CA ILE A 418 -25.80 5.73 -14.24
C ILE A 418 -24.65 5.25 -13.32
N TYR A 419 -23.70 4.47 -13.84
CA TYR A 419 -22.56 3.99 -13.05
C TYR A 419 -21.47 5.04 -12.95
N LEU A 420 -21.29 5.83 -14.01
CA LEU A 420 -20.33 6.92 -14.02
C LEU A 420 -20.73 8.04 -13.04
N THR A 421 -22.02 8.37 -12.91
CA THR A 421 -22.49 9.33 -11.90
C THR A 421 -22.21 8.84 -10.48
N ARG A 422 -22.27 7.53 -10.19
CA ARG A 422 -21.92 6.96 -8.88
C ARG A 422 -20.43 7.11 -8.55
N LEU A 423 -19.57 6.88 -9.54
CA LEU A 423 -18.13 7.11 -9.43
C LEU A 423 -17.83 8.59 -9.18
N LEU A 424 -18.46 9.50 -9.93
CA LEU A 424 -18.32 10.95 -9.77
C LEU A 424 -18.82 11.43 -8.41
N ALA A 425 -19.94 10.89 -7.92
CA ALA A 425 -20.47 11.22 -6.60
C ALA A 425 -19.48 10.85 -5.48
N THR A 426 -18.92 9.65 -5.56
CA THR A 426 -17.90 9.17 -4.62
C THR A 426 -16.63 10.00 -4.71
N LYS A 427 -16.14 10.27 -5.93
CA LYS A 427 -14.96 11.11 -6.18
C LYS A 427 -15.15 12.50 -5.60
N GLY A 428 -16.28 13.15 -5.87
CA GLY A 428 -16.61 14.48 -5.35
C GLY A 428 -16.68 14.52 -3.83
N THR A 429 -17.23 13.48 -3.21
CA THR A 429 -17.30 13.34 -1.74
C THR A 429 -15.91 13.19 -1.10
N LEU A 430 -14.98 12.48 -1.74
CA LEU A 430 -13.63 12.22 -1.21
C LEU A 430 -12.59 13.28 -1.62
N GLN A 431 -12.95 14.20 -2.50
CA GLN A 431 -12.01 15.11 -3.17
C GLN A 431 -11.13 15.91 -2.20
N LYS A 432 -11.73 16.50 -1.15
CA LYS A 432 -11.00 17.34 -0.21
C LYS A 432 -9.91 16.57 0.55
N PHE A 433 -10.19 15.34 0.96
CA PHE A 433 -9.20 14.49 1.64
C PHE A 433 -8.02 14.12 0.71
N VAL A 434 -8.30 13.92 -0.59
CA VAL A 434 -7.25 13.69 -1.60
C VAL A 434 -6.41 14.95 -1.79
N ASP A 435 -7.05 16.11 -1.92
CA ASP A 435 -6.36 17.40 -2.08
C ASP A 435 -5.47 17.70 -0.87
N ASP A 436 -5.98 17.53 0.36
CA ASP A 436 -5.25 17.79 1.60
C ASP A 436 -4.01 16.90 1.72
N LEU A 437 -4.12 15.63 1.33
CA LEU A 437 -2.98 14.73 1.30
C LEU A 437 -1.94 15.15 0.25
N PHE A 438 -2.37 15.43 -0.99
CA PHE A 438 -1.45 15.77 -2.08
C PHE A 438 -0.76 17.11 -1.83
N GLU A 439 -1.49 18.10 -1.34
CA GLU A 439 -0.95 19.41 -0.96
C GLU A 439 0.09 19.26 0.16
N THR A 440 -0.21 18.47 1.19
CA THR A 440 0.74 18.21 2.29
C THR A 440 2.01 17.52 1.79
N VAL A 441 1.88 16.49 0.95
CA VAL A 441 3.02 15.75 0.38
C VAL A 441 3.91 16.64 -0.50
N PHE A 442 3.32 17.53 -1.31
CA PHE A 442 4.03 18.45 -2.20
C PHE A 442 4.21 19.86 -1.61
N SER A 443 4.26 19.98 -0.29
CA SER A 443 4.54 21.24 0.41
C SER A 443 5.99 21.33 0.87
N THR A 444 6.57 22.52 0.78
CA THR A 444 7.92 22.83 1.30
C THR A 444 7.90 23.37 2.72
N ALA A 445 6.72 23.82 3.17
CA ALA A 445 6.43 24.20 4.55
C ALA A 445 4.96 23.89 4.84
N HIS A 446 4.69 23.03 5.83
CA HIS A 446 3.34 22.69 6.25
C HIS A 446 3.18 22.97 7.75
N ARG A 447 2.19 23.79 8.13
CA ARG A 447 1.92 24.18 9.53
C ARG A 447 3.19 24.65 10.32
N GLY A 448 4.13 25.30 9.63
CA GLY A 448 5.39 25.79 10.24
C GLY A 448 6.54 24.76 10.30
N SER A 449 6.31 23.50 9.91
CA SER A 449 7.37 22.50 9.76
C SER A 449 8.16 22.73 8.47
N ALA A 450 9.49 22.60 8.56
CA ALA A 450 10.38 22.66 7.41
C ALA A 450 10.34 21.37 6.58
N LEU A 451 10.73 21.47 5.31
CA LEU A 451 10.94 20.32 4.42
C LEU A 451 11.93 19.31 5.05
N PRO A 452 11.68 17.99 4.96
CA PRO A 452 12.64 16.99 5.42
C PRO A 452 14.01 17.12 4.75
N LEU A 453 15.08 17.14 5.56
CA LEU A 453 16.47 17.28 5.10
C LEU A 453 16.83 16.23 4.04
N ALA A 454 16.36 14.99 4.23
CA ALA A 454 16.57 13.88 3.30
C ALA A 454 16.11 14.17 1.87
N ILE A 455 14.98 14.89 1.70
CA ILE A 455 14.44 15.22 0.38
C ILE A 455 15.34 16.24 -0.31
N LYS A 456 15.66 17.35 0.37
CA LYS A 456 16.55 18.38 -0.15
C LYS A 456 17.92 17.79 -0.52
N TYR A 457 18.52 17.04 0.40
CA TYR A 457 19.85 16.46 0.20
C TYR A 457 19.91 15.49 -0.99
N MET A 458 18.93 14.60 -1.13
CA MET A 458 18.90 13.67 -2.26
C MET A 458 18.53 14.36 -3.58
N PHE A 459 17.68 15.38 -3.57
CA PHE A 459 17.34 16.13 -4.78
C PHE A 459 18.51 16.97 -5.28
N ASP A 460 19.29 17.57 -4.37
CA ASP A 460 20.54 18.26 -4.70
C ASP A 460 21.55 17.28 -5.31
N PHE A 461 21.71 16.09 -4.71
CA PHE A 461 22.54 15.03 -5.29
C PHE A 461 22.13 14.67 -6.73
N LEU A 462 20.83 14.49 -7.00
CA LEU A 462 20.35 14.18 -8.36
C LEU A 462 20.60 15.35 -9.32
N ASP A 463 20.47 16.58 -8.84
CA ASP A 463 20.76 17.77 -9.63
C ASP A 463 22.27 17.85 -9.96
N GLU A 464 23.15 17.60 -9.00
CA GLU A 464 24.61 17.52 -9.21
C GLU A 464 25.00 16.40 -10.18
N GLN A 465 24.37 15.23 -10.08
CA GLN A 465 24.62 14.12 -11.01
C GLN A 465 24.22 14.48 -12.44
N ALA A 466 23.10 15.19 -12.62
CA ALA A 466 22.67 15.69 -13.93
C ALA A 466 23.67 16.73 -14.48
N ASP A 467 24.11 17.67 -13.64
CA ASP A 467 25.05 18.72 -14.04
C ASP A 467 26.43 18.15 -14.41
N GLN A 468 26.95 17.18 -13.64
CA GLN A 468 28.20 16.47 -13.94
C GLN A 468 28.19 15.77 -15.30
N ARG A 469 27.02 15.33 -15.79
CA ARG A 469 26.84 14.70 -17.11
C ARG A 469 26.26 15.64 -18.16
N GLN A 470 26.24 16.95 -17.88
CA GLN A 470 25.77 17.99 -18.81
C GLN A 470 24.33 17.78 -19.29
N ILE A 471 23.47 17.21 -18.44
CA ILE A 471 22.05 17.00 -18.73
C ILE A 471 21.29 18.28 -18.41
N SER A 472 21.07 19.12 -19.43
CA SER A 472 20.35 20.39 -19.27
C SER A 472 18.82 20.28 -19.38
N ASP A 473 18.26 19.15 -19.85
CA ASP A 473 16.81 18.94 -19.97
C ASP A 473 16.14 18.87 -18.58
N PRO A 474 15.32 19.87 -18.18
CA PRO A 474 14.67 19.89 -16.86
C PRO A 474 13.73 18.71 -16.63
N ASP A 475 13.14 18.15 -17.70
CA ASP A 475 12.26 16.99 -17.60
C ASP A 475 13.00 15.75 -17.11
N VAL A 476 14.29 15.61 -17.42
CA VAL A 476 15.09 14.47 -16.94
C VAL A 476 15.21 14.55 -15.43
N ARG A 477 15.56 15.73 -14.90
CA ARG A 477 15.68 15.99 -13.45
C ARG A 477 14.33 15.78 -12.75
N HIS A 478 13.25 16.30 -13.34
CA HIS A 478 11.88 16.09 -12.87
C HIS A 478 11.55 14.59 -12.79
N THR A 479 11.89 13.85 -13.85
CA THR A 479 11.62 12.40 -13.92
C THR A 479 12.43 11.65 -12.88
N TRP A 480 13.71 11.97 -12.68
CA TRP A 480 14.55 11.34 -11.65
C TRP A 480 14.02 11.58 -10.24
N LYS A 481 13.66 12.83 -9.93
CA LYS A 481 13.05 13.20 -8.64
C LYS A 481 11.73 12.47 -8.41
N SER A 482 10.89 12.38 -9.45
CA SER A 482 9.61 11.67 -9.38
C SER A 482 9.78 10.17 -9.20
N ASN A 483 10.70 9.58 -9.96
CA ASN A 483 11.04 8.17 -9.91
C ASN A 483 11.69 7.77 -8.58
N CYS A 484 12.44 8.64 -7.91
CA CYS A 484 13.15 8.31 -6.69
C CYS A 484 12.29 8.39 -5.43
N LEU A 485 11.37 9.36 -5.35
CA LEU A 485 10.61 9.65 -4.13
C LEU A 485 9.10 9.36 -4.30
N PRO A 486 8.30 10.18 -5.01
CA PRO A 486 6.85 10.01 -5.00
C PRO A 486 6.40 8.69 -5.60
N LEU A 487 7.00 8.24 -6.71
CA LEU A 487 6.61 7.00 -7.38
C LEU A 487 7.07 5.72 -6.65
N ARG A 488 7.85 5.86 -5.57
CA ARG A 488 8.36 4.75 -4.76
C ARG A 488 7.82 4.79 -3.35
N PHE A 489 8.22 5.82 -2.60
CA PHE A 489 7.87 5.96 -1.20
C PHE A 489 6.39 6.34 -1.04
N TRP A 490 5.96 7.46 -1.62
CA TRP A 490 4.61 7.99 -1.41
C TRP A 490 3.53 7.09 -1.99
N VAL A 491 3.68 6.62 -3.23
CA VAL A 491 2.74 5.65 -3.83
C VAL A 491 2.59 4.40 -2.95
N ASN A 492 3.70 3.88 -2.41
CA ASN A 492 3.65 2.70 -1.56
C ASN A 492 2.87 2.96 -0.26
N VAL A 493 3.10 4.10 0.38
CA VAL A 493 2.42 4.48 1.63
C VAL A 493 0.93 4.81 1.39
N ILE A 494 0.59 5.49 0.28
CA ILE A 494 -0.80 5.79 -0.11
C ILE A 494 -1.57 4.48 -0.37
N LYS A 495 -0.99 3.54 -1.10
CA LYS A 495 -1.62 2.23 -1.36
C LYS A 495 -1.68 1.35 -0.10
N ASN A 496 -0.75 1.53 0.83
CA ASN A 496 -0.60 0.68 2.00
C ASN A 496 -0.56 1.49 3.29
N PRO A 497 -1.65 2.18 3.67
CA PRO A 497 -1.71 2.93 4.91
C PRO A 497 -1.52 2.04 6.15
N GLN A 498 -1.82 0.73 6.05
CA GLN A 498 -1.53 -0.25 7.09
C GLN A 498 -0.02 -0.48 7.34
N PHE A 499 0.87 0.08 6.52
CA PHE A 499 2.30 0.14 6.84
C PHE A 499 2.62 1.21 7.86
N VAL A 500 1.81 2.27 7.96
CA VAL A 500 2.00 3.41 8.87
C VAL A 500 1.10 3.30 10.10
N PHE A 501 -0.11 2.77 9.94
CA PHE A 501 -1.10 2.69 11.00
C PHE A 501 -1.48 1.24 11.34
N ASP A 502 -1.88 1.01 12.59
CA ASP A 502 -2.48 -0.23 13.04
C ASP A 502 -3.97 -0.27 12.67
N ILE A 503 -4.21 -0.54 11.39
CA ILE A 503 -5.53 -0.57 10.76
C ILE A 503 -5.68 -1.80 9.88
N HIS A 504 -6.93 -2.16 9.60
CA HIS A 504 -7.27 -3.16 8.61
C HIS A 504 -7.65 -2.53 7.27
N LYS A 505 -6.94 -2.91 6.20
CA LYS A 505 -7.27 -2.48 4.84
C LYS A 505 -8.05 -3.60 4.14
N ASN A 506 -9.37 -3.43 4.03
CA ASN A 506 -10.21 -4.37 3.29
C ASN A 506 -10.02 -4.22 1.75
N SER A 507 -10.58 -5.17 0.98
CA SER A 507 -10.40 -5.22 -0.48
C SER A 507 -10.95 -4.00 -1.22
N ILE A 508 -12.08 -3.42 -0.79
CA ILE A 508 -12.67 -2.29 -1.51
C ILE A 508 -11.89 -0.99 -1.24
N THR A 509 -11.42 -0.79 0.00
CA THR A 509 -10.55 0.33 0.36
C THR A 509 -9.23 0.25 -0.41
N ASP A 510 -8.63 -0.95 -0.57
CA ASP A 510 -7.44 -1.15 -1.40
C ASP A 510 -7.66 -0.75 -2.87
N ALA A 511 -8.80 -1.11 -3.45
CA ALA A 511 -9.15 -0.75 -4.81
C ALA A 511 -9.30 0.78 -4.97
N CYS A 512 -9.92 1.46 -4.01
CA CYS A 512 -10.07 2.91 -4.02
C CYS A 512 -8.74 3.65 -3.84
N LEU A 513 -7.90 3.21 -2.89
CA LEU A 513 -6.56 3.76 -2.70
C LEU A 513 -5.66 3.55 -3.92
N SER A 514 -5.86 2.46 -4.66
CA SER A 514 -5.16 2.23 -5.94
C SER A 514 -5.54 3.26 -7.01
N VAL A 515 -6.82 3.70 -7.05
CA VAL A 515 -7.25 4.80 -7.92
C VAL A 515 -6.56 6.10 -7.53
N VAL A 516 -6.57 6.44 -6.24
CA VAL A 516 -5.93 7.66 -5.73
C VAL A 516 -4.42 7.65 -6.00
N ALA A 517 -3.75 6.53 -5.74
CA ALA A 517 -2.33 6.37 -6.02
C ALA A 517 -2.01 6.51 -7.52
N GLN A 518 -2.88 6.01 -8.41
CA GLN A 518 -2.69 6.20 -9.84
C GLN A 518 -2.82 7.67 -10.25
N THR A 519 -3.79 8.41 -9.68
CA THR A 519 -3.90 9.85 -9.89
C THR A 519 -2.66 10.60 -9.38
N PHE A 520 -2.12 10.20 -8.21
CA PHE A 520 -0.87 10.73 -7.67
C PHE A 520 0.31 10.49 -8.62
N MET A 521 0.42 9.29 -9.20
CA MET A 521 1.45 8.96 -10.19
C MET A 521 1.32 9.80 -11.46
N ASP A 522 0.10 9.95 -11.99
CA ASP A 522 -0.16 10.75 -13.19
C ASP A 522 0.20 12.23 -12.99
N SER A 523 0.07 12.72 -11.76
CA SER A 523 0.45 14.08 -11.35
C SER A 523 1.96 14.31 -11.35
N CYS A 524 2.76 13.25 -11.24
CA CYS A 524 4.22 13.30 -11.29
C CYS A 524 4.78 13.12 -12.71
N SER A 525 3.94 12.92 -13.72
CA SER A 525 4.41 12.70 -15.10
C SER A 525 4.62 14.02 -15.84
N THR A 526 5.70 14.12 -16.62
CA THR A 526 5.90 15.23 -17.58
C THR A 526 5.12 15.05 -18.87
N SER A 527 4.58 13.85 -19.16
CA SER A 527 3.85 13.57 -20.39
C SER A 527 2.49 14.27 -20.43
N GLU A 528 2.08 14.76 -21.60
CA GLU A 528 0.73 15.30 -21.81
C GLU A 528 -0.37 14.30 -21.42
N HIS A 529 -1.39 14.81 -20.74
CA HIS A 529 -2.52 14.01 -20.31
C HIS A 529 -3.54 13.86 -21.45
N ARG A 530 -3.26 12.94 -22.39
CA ARG A 530 -4.17 12.66 -23.51
C ARG A 530 -5.32 11.77 -23.07
N LEU A 531 -6.54 12.27 -23.23
CA LEU A 531 -7.78 11.55 -22.96
C LEU A 531 -8.37 11.06 -24.28
N GLY A 532 -8.97 9.88 -24.23
CA GLY A 532 -9.67 9.23 -25.33
C GLY A 532 -10.76 8.32 -24.79
N LYS A 533 -11.58 7.76 -25.68
CA LYS A 533 -12.67 6.84 -25.29
C LYS A 533 -12.17 5.58 -24.56
N ASP A 534 -10.96 5.14 -24.89
CA ASP A 534 -10.31 3.97 -24.27
C ASP A 534 -9.45 4.35 -23.05
N SER A 535 -9.55 5.58 -22.56
CA SER A 535 -8.85 5.98 -21.33
C SER A 535 -9.45 5.26 -20.12
N PRO A 536 -8.62 4.71 -19.23
CA PRO A 536 -9.10 4.10 -17.99
C PRO A 536 -10.00 5.05 -17.19
N SER A 537 -11.02 4.53 -16.49
CA SER A 537 -11.97 5.37 -15.75
C SER A 537 -11.32 6.27 -14.70
N ASN A 538 -10.30 5.80 -13.98
CA ASN A 538 -9.56 6.64 -13.04
C ASN A 538 -8.93 7.88 -13.71
N LYS A 539 -8.45 7.72 -14.95
CA LYS A 539 -7.87 8.79 -15.75
C LYS A 539 -8.94 9.82 -16.16
N LEU A 540 -10.15 9.34 -16.46
CA LEU A 540 -11.30 10.20 -16.78
C LEU A 540 -11.80 10.95 -15.54
N LEU A 541 -11.88 10.29 -14.38
CA LEU A 541 -12.42 10.84 -13.13
C LEU A 541 -11.60 12.04 -12.62
N TYR A 542 -10.27 11.99 -12.74
CA TYR A 542 -9.37 13.05 -12.26
C TYR A 542 -8.76 13.92 -13.37
N ALA A 543 -9.29 13.81 -14.59
CA ALA A 543 -8.78 14.50 -15.77
C ALA A 543 -8.60 16.03 -15.58
N LYS A 544 -9.52 16.66 -14.84
CA LYS A 544 -9.50 18.11 -14.58
C LYS A 544 -8.56 18.52 -13.45
N ASP A 545 -8.28 17.61 -12.52
CA ASP A 545 -7.48 17.90 -11.32
C ASP A 545 -5.99 17.67 -11.58
N ILE A 546 -5.64 16.69 -12.43
CA ILE A 546 -4.25 16.33 -12.74
C ILE A 546 -3.41 17.53 -13.23
N PRO A 547 -3.89 18.44 -14.10
CA PRO A 547 -3.12 19.63 -14.47
C PRO A 547 -2.76 20.52 -13.26
N ASN A 548 -3.67 20.66 -12.29
CA ASN A 548 -3.41 21.43 -11.07
C ASN A 548 -2.37 20.72 -10.21
N TYR A 549 -2.50 19.40 -10.00
CA TYR A 549 -1.51 18.64 -9.24
C TYR A 549 -0.12 18.64 -9.88
N LYS A 550 -0.04 18.57 -11.22
CA LYS A 550 1.24 18.75 -11.94
C LYS A 550 1.88 20.09 -11.64
N SER A 551 1.09 21.17 -11.60
CA SER A 551 1.61 22.49 -11.24
C SER A 551 2.14 22.55 -9.80
N TRP A 552 1.55 21.78 -8.87
CA TRP A 552 2.06 21.65 -7.50
C TRP A 552 3.38 20.89 -7.47
N VAL A 553 3.51 19.79 -8.21
CA VAL A 553 4.76 19.01 -8.31
C VAL A 553 5.90 19.85 -8.93
N GLU A 554 5.62 20.55 -10.03
CA GLU A 554 6.60 21.44 -10.68
C GLU A 554 7.05 22.56 -9.73
N ARG A 555 6.10 23.15 -9.01
CA ARG A 555 6.40 24.16 -7.98
C ARG A 555 7.23 23.58 -6.85
N TYR A 556 6.87 22.41 -6.34
CA TYR A 556 7.56 21.72 -5.26
C TYR A 556 9.04 21.50 -5.60
N TYR A 557 9.34 20.91 -6.77
CA TYR A 557 10.73 20.70 -7.18
C TYR A 557 11.52 21.99 -7.39
N ARG A 558 10.88 23.01 -7.96
CA ARG A 558 11.49 24.34 -8.14
C ARG A 558 11.78 25.01 -6.81
N ASP A 559 10.87 24.96 -5.86
CA ASP A 559 11.00 25.62 -4.58
C ASP A 559 12.08 24.92 -3.72
N ILE A 560 12.20 23.59 -3.79
CA ILE A 560 13.30 22.82 -3.18
C ILE A 560 14.66 23.19 -3.78
N ALA A 561 14.75 23.33 -5.10
CA ALA A 561 16.00 23.69 -5.77
C ALA A 561 16.50 25.09 -5.35
N LYS A 562 15.58 26.00 -4.99
CA LYS A 562 15.91 27.36 -4.50
C LYS A 562 16.33 27.41 -3.02
N MET A 563 16.07 26.35 -2.25
CA MET A 563 16.49 26.30 -0.85
C MET A 563 18.02 26.23 -0.75
N ALA A 564 18.56 26.77 0.35
CA ALA A 564 19.98 26.65 0.66
C ALA A 564 20.41 25.18 0.66
N SER A 565 21.57 24.90 0.08
CA SER A 565 22.17 23.57 0.11
C SER A 565 22.49 23.18 1.55
N ILE A 566 22.28 21.90 1.86
CA ILE A 566 22.60 21.33 3.17
C ILE A 566 24.08 20.94 3.13
N SER A 567 24.86 21.38 4.13
CA SER A 567 26.26 20.98 4.23
C SER A 567 26.37 19.48 4.57
N ASP A 568 27.42 18.82 4.09
CA ASP A 568 27.67 17.42 4.44
C ASP A 568 27.80 17.23 5.96
N GLN A 569 28.36 18.22 6.66
CA GLN A 569 28.49 18.19 8.13
C GLN A 569 27.11 18.22 8.83
N ASP A 570 26.19 19.07 8.39
CA ASP A 570 24.85 19.15 8.98
C ASP A 570 24.04 17.89 8.68
N MET A 571 24.17 17.36 7.45
CA MET A 571 23.51 16.11 7.07
C MET A 571 24.06 14.93 7.87
N ASP A 572 25.38 14.82 8.05
CA ASP A 572 25.99 13.78 8.86
C ASP A 572 25.57 13.87 10.32
N ALA A 573 25.49 15.08 10.89
CA ALA A 573 25.00 15.29 12.25
C ALA A 573 23.54 14.80 12.41
N TYR A 574 22.68 15.12 11.44
CA TYR A 574 21.31 14.62 11.42
C TYR A 574 21.25 13.08 11.31
N LEU A 575 22.05 12.49 10.42
CA LEU A 575 22.08 11.03 10.21
C LEU A 575 22.63 10.27 11.42
N VAL A 576 23.63 10.83 12.12
CA VAL A 576 24.16 10.28 13.37
C VAL A 576 23.07 10.30 14.46
N GLU A 577 22.29 11.37 14.57
CA GLU A 577 21.19 11.42 15.54
C GLU A 577 20.08 10.40 15.19
N GLN A 578 19.70 10.28 13.93
CA GLN A 578 18.75 9.23 13.50
C GLN A 578 19.27 7.82 13.78
N SER A 579 20.56 7.59 13.57
CA SER A 579 21.23 6.32 13.88
C SER A 579 21.18 6.01 15.39
N ARG A 580 21.42 7.03 16.22
CA ARG A 580 21.41 6.91 17.69
C ARG A 580 20.00 6.60 18.21
N LEU A 581 18.98 7.25 17.67
CA LEU A 581 17.59 7.05 18.08
C LEU A 581 17.08 5.63 17.84
N HIS A 582 17.59 4.97 16.79
CA HIS A 582 17.09 3.69 16.31
C HIS A 582 18.14 2.56 16.38
N ALA A 583 19.22 2.75 17.14
CA ALA A 583 20.35 1.81 17.20
C ALA A 583 19.98 0.41 17.72
N SER A 584 18.96 0.33 18.59
CA SER A 584 18.48 -0.90 19.23
C SER A 584 17.15 -1.41 18.68
N ASP A 585 16.61 -0.79 17.62
CA ASP A 585 15.27 -1.12 17.10
C ASP A 585 15.24 -2.42 16.29
N PHE A 586 16.39 -2.88 15.81
CA PHE A 586 16.53 -4.08 14.98
C PHE A 586 17.63 -5.00 15.49
N ASN A 587 17.39 -6.31 15.37
CA ASN A 587 18.42 -7.32 15.57
C ASN A 587 19.33 -7.40 14.34
N VAL A 588 20.48 -6.72 14.43
CA VAL A 588 21.49 -6.68 13.37
C VAL A 588 22.08 -8.07 13.10
N LEU A 589 22.22 -8.93 14.10
CA LEU A 589 22.72 -10.30 13.89
C LEU A 589 21.75 -11.14 13.04
N SER A 590 20.43 -11.02 13.25
CA SER A 590 19.43 -11.64 12.37
C SER A 590 19.60 -11.18 10.92
N ALA A 591 19.75 -9.87 10.72
CA ALA A 591 19.94 -9.31 9.38
C ALA A 591 21.24 -9.81 8.73
N LEU A 592 22.34 -9.87 9.49
CA LEU A 592 23.63 -10.38 9.02
C LEU A 592 23.57 -11.87 8.68
N SER A 593 22.86 -12.67 9.47
CA SER A 593 22.67 -14.10 9.21
C SER A 593 21.94 -14.34 7.89
N GLU A 594 20.84 -13.62 7.66
CA GLU A 594 20.10 -13.70 6.39
C GLU A 594 20.92 -13.15 5.21
N LEU A 595 21.71 -12.10 5.42
CA LEU A 595 22.55 -11.52 4.36
C LEU A 595 23.73 -12.45 4.02
N TYR A 596 24.25 -13.18 5.01
CA TYR A 596 25.33 -14.15 4.84
C TYR A 596 24.93 -15.34 3.95
N PHE A 597 23.63 -15.66 3.83
CA PHE A 597 23.14 -16.62 2.83
C PHE A 597 23.68 -16.29 1.42
N TYR A 598 23.67 -15.00 1.02
CA TYR A 598 24.17 -14.57 -0.27
C TYR A 598 25.69 -14.71 -0.42
N VAL A 599 26.44 -14.61 0.68
CA VAL A 599 27.88 -14.91 0.70
C VAL A 599 28.12 -16.37 0.38
N THR A 600 27.36 -17.28 0.99
CA THR A 600 27.51 -18.72 0.74
C THR A 600 27.07 -19.11 -0.68
N LYS A 601 25.97 -18.53 -1.17
CA LYS A 601 25.41 -18.80 -2.49
C LYS A 601 26.32 -18.37 -3.64
N TYR A 602 27.00 -17.23 -3.51
CA TYR A 602 27.85 -16.64 -4.54
C TYR A 602 29.32 -16.55 -4.11
N ARG A 603 29.76 -17.52 -3.32
CA ARG A 603 31.06 -17.52 -2.64
C ARG A 603 32.22 -17.29 -3.61
N GLN A 604 32.25 -18.03 -4.72
CA GLN A 604 33.39 -18.00 -5.64
C GLN A 604 33.46 -16.69 -6.42
N GLU A 605 32.31 -16.19 -6.85
CA GLU A 605 32.17 -14.94 -7.57
C GLU A 605 32.62 -13.76 -6.69
N ILE A 606 32.17 -13.74 -5.43
CA ILE A 606 32.55 -12.70 -4.46
C ILE A 606 34.06 -12.76 -4.18
N LEU A 607 34.62 -13.93 -3.87
CA LEU A 607 36.05 -14.07 -3.60
C LEU A 607 36.90 -13.65 -4.81
N THR A 608 36.48 -14.02 -6.02
CA THR A 608 37.15 -13.62 -7.27
C THR A 608 37.10 -12.11 -7.48
N ALA A 609 35.95 -11.48 -7.23
CA ALA A 609 35.79 -10.04 -7.37
C ALA A 609 36.64 -9.26 -6.35
N LEU A 610 36.69 -9.71 -5.10
CA LEU A 610 37.54 -9.13 -4.05
C LEU A 610 39.04 -9.25 -4.36
N ASP A 611 39.44 -10.29 -5.08
CA ASP A 611 40.82 -10.48 -5.53
C ASP A 611 41.15 -9.62 -6.75
N ARG A 612 40.17 -9.39 -7.64
CA ARG A 612 40.33 -8.55 -8.83
C ARG A 612 40.39 -7.06 -8.50
N ASP A 613 39.62 -6.59 -7.52
CA ASP A 613 39.59 -5.18 -7.16
C ASP A 613 40.82 -4.74 -6.34
N ALA A 614 41.50 -3.68 -6.79
CA ALA A 614 42.74 -3.21 -6.16
C ALA A 614 42.52 -2.65 -4.75
N SER A 615 41.38 -1.98 -4.52
CA SER A 615 41.04 -1.41 -3.22
C SER A 615 40.72 -2.50 -2.20
N CYS A 616 40.10 -3.60 -2.65
CA CYS A 616 39.83 -4.79 -1.85
C CYS A 616 41.12 -5.53 -1.47
N ARG A 617 42.05 -5.72 -2.41
CA ARG A 617 43.37 -6.30 -2.13
C ARG A 617 44.16 -5.49 -1.10
N LYS A 618 44.14 -4.16 -1.20
CA LYS A 618 44.84 -3.25 -0.28
C LYS A 618 44.43 -3.49 1.18
N HIS A 619 43.18 -3.85 1.43
CA HIS A 619 42.64 -4.08 2.78
C HIS A 619 42.51 -5.57 3.16
N LYS A 620 43.05 -6.48 2.34
CA LYS A 620 43.02 -7.94 2.55
C LYS A 620 41.60 -8.48 2.77
N LEU A 621 40.62 -7.96 2.02
CA LEU A 621 39.20 -8.27 2.24
C LEU A 621 38.86 -9.72 1.89
N ARG A 622 39.52 -10.28 0.87
CA ARG A 622 39.39 -11.70 0.52
C ARG A 622 39.72 -12.61 1.70
N GLN A 623 40.88 -12.40 2.33
CA GLN A 623 41.35 -13.22 3.45
C GLN A 623 40.41 -13.12 4.66
N LYS A 624 39.89 -11.92 4.94
CA LYS A 624 38.90 -11.71 6.00
C LYS A 624 37.61 -12.48 5.73
N LEU A 625 37.12 -12.47 4.48
CA LEU A 625 35.92 -13.23 4.11
C LEU A 625 36.14 -14.74 4.20
N GLU A 626 37.29 -15.25 3.75
CA GLU A 626 37.62 -16.68 3.89
C GLU A 626 37.71 -17.12 5.37
N GLN A 627 38.24 -16.26 6.24
CA GLN A 627 38.24 -16.50 7.70
C GLN A 627 36.83 -16.59 8.28
N ILE A 628 35.91 -15.73 7.83
CA ILE A 628 34.51 -15.80 8.27
C ILE A 628 33.89 -17.12 7.80
N ILE A 629 34.12 -17.50 6.54
CA ILE A 629 33.57 -18.73 5.97
C ILE A 629 34.07 -19.98 6.70
N SER A 630 35.37 -20.03 7.05
CA SER A 630 35.90 -21.15 7.83
C SER A 630 35.33 -21.18 9.25
N LEU A 631 35.13 -20.02 9.88
CA LEU A 631 34.63 -19.92 11.25
C LEU A 631 33.15 -20.32 11.39
N VAL A 632 32.32 -20.05 10.38
CA VAL A 632 30.93 -20.56 10.33
C VAL A 632 30.92 -22.09 10.20
N SER A 633 31.89 -22.65 9.48
CA SER A 633 31.95 -24.09 9.18
C SER A 633 32.64 -24.92 10.26
N SER A 634 33.32 -24.30 11.24
CA SER A 634 34.25 -24.99 12.15
C SER A 634 33.59 -25.86 13.23
N ASP A 635 32.27 -25.92 13.31
CA ASP A 635 31.50 -26.79 14.23
C ASP A 635 30.19 -27.31 13.58
N SER A 636 30.19 -27.56 12.27
CA SER A 636 29.10 -28.30 11.58
C SER A 636 29.35 -29.80 11.59
#